data_AF-A0A1C4WE99-F1
#
_entry.id   AF-A0A1C4WE99-F1
#
_cell.length_a   1.000
_cell.length_b   1.000
_cell.length_c   1.000
_cell.angle_alpha   90.00
_cell.angle_beta   90.00
_cell.angle_gamma   90.00
#
_symmetry.space_group_name_H-M   'P 1'
#
loop_
_entity.id
_entity.type
_entity.pdbx_description
1 polymer ?
#
loop_
_entity_poly.entity_id
_entity_poly.type
_entity_poly.pdbx_seq_one_letter_code
_entity_poly.pdbx_strand_id
1 'polypeptide(L)'
;MARSDWSDVRERLARLSSAPGAVEVFGSSSHRWELEPPLSAEELAEVETQLQVELPGEYRSFLLAAGRGGAGPTYGLFPLRRLDGRWRWEGDGADLTDLDALAQPFPHVEAFNPADGLPDPPDEADYDSEEQFNAAEDAYWEQHDSIVFKPEHSIGLLYLCHLGCALREALVVSGPARGRMWADDTAEDGGFRPLCDDDGTPLGFARWYRRWLDAAETNASSSSDHGSGL
;
A
#
# COMPACT_ATOMS: atom_id res chain seq x y z
N MET A 1 16.92 14.57 -5.92
CA MET A 1 15.90 13.78 -5.20
C MET A 1 15.21 14.68 -4.19
N ALA A 2 13.88 14.75 -4.21
CA ALA A 2 13.12 15.44 -3.17
C ALA A 2 13.36 14.74 -1.83
N ARG A 3 13.75 15.51 -0.81
CA ARG A 3 13.87 15.07 0.59
C ARG A 3 12.76 15.75 1.35
N SER A 4 11.98 14.99 2.10
CA SER A 4 10.92 15.54 2.94
C SER A 4 11.41 15.68 4.37
N ASP A 5 10.93 16.72 5.07
CA ASP A 5 11.09 16.81 6.52
C ASP A 5 10.09 15.85 7.18
N TRP A 6 10.55 15.15 8.20
CA TRP A 6 9.80 14.14 8.94
C TRP A 6 9.92 14.30 10.46
N SER A 7 10.58 15.38 10.90
CA SER A 7 10.88 15.62 12.32
C SER A 7 9.63 15.73 13.19
N ASP A 8 8.50 16.14 12.62
CA ASP A 8 7.22 16.28 13.31
C ASP A 8 6.45 14.96 13.47
N VAL A 9 6.72 13.93 12.64
CA VAL A 9 5.86 12.74 12.55
C VAL A 9 5.74 11.99 13.87
N ARG A 10 6.86 11.72 14.54
CA ARG A 10 6.84 10.97 15.80
C ARG A 10 6.10 11.72 16.91
N GLU A 11 6.24 13.05 16.96
CA GLU A 11 5.50 13.88 17.92
C GLU A 11 4.00 13.84 17.62
N ARG A 12 3.60 13.99 16.35
CA ARG A 12 2.20 13.94 15.93
C ARG A 12 1.55 12.60 16.27
N LEU A 13 2.24 11.50 16.02
CA LEU A 13 1.77 10.15 16.39
C LEU A 13 1.63 9.97 17.90
N ALA A 14 2.56 10.51 18.70
CA ALA A 14 2.45 10.47 20.16
C ALA A 14 1.23 11.28 20.68
N ARG A 15 0.94 12.44 20.06
CA ARG A 15 -0.26 13.22 20.35
C ARG A 15 -1.54 12.46 19.99
N LEU A 16 -1.57 11.83 18.80
CA LEU A 16 -2.67 10.97 18.37
C LEU A 16 -2.91 9.81 19.31
N SER A 17 -1.85 9.10 19.72
CA SER A 17 -1.94 7.97 20.66
C SER A 17 -2.57 8.36 22.01
N SER A 18 -2.39 9.61 22.42
CA SER A 18 -2.92 10.15 23.68
C SER A 18 -4.28 10.84 23.54
N ALA A 19 -4.81 10.96 22.32
CA ALA A 19 -6.06 11.66 22.07
C ALA A 19 -7.28 10.81 22.50
N PRO A 20 -8.35 11.41 23.07
CA PRO A 20 -9.54 10.65 23.47
C PRO A 20 -10.21 9.88 22.32
N GLY A 21 -10.21 10.44 21.11
CA GLY A 21 -10.77 9.80 19.91
C GLY A 21 -9.80 8.90 19.15
N ALA A 22 -8.62 8.59 19.68
CA ALA A 22 -7.60 7.79 18.99
C ALA A 22 -8.10 6.40 18.57
N VAL A 23 -8.90 5.77 19.43
CA VAL A 23 -9.45 4.43 19.22
C VAL A 23 -10.51 4.37 18.12
N GLU A 24 -11.12 5.51 17.80
CA GLU A 24 -12.14 5.63 16.74
C GLU A 24 -11.52 5.75 15.35
N VAL A 25 -10.21 6.02 15.25
CA VAL A 25 -9.54 6.01 13.96
C VAL A 25 -9.38 4.56 13.51
N PHE A 26 -9.91 4.27 12.32
CA PHE A 26 -9.86 2.94 11.72
C PHE A 26 -8.42 2.40 11.65
N GLY A 27 -8.24 1.15 12.10
CA GLY A 27 -6.94 0.46 12.12
C GLY A 27 -5.96 0.90 13.22
N SER A 28 -6.37 1.85 14.07
CA SER A 28 -5.56 2.33 15.20
C SER A 28 -5.16 1.22 16.19
N SER A 29 -6.02 0.21 16.38
CA SER A 29 -5.73 -0.95 17.22
C SER A 29 -4.63 -1.85 16.66
N SER A 30 -4.43 -1.84 15.34
CA SER A 30 -3.39 -2.62 14.66
C SER A 30 -2.03 -1.93 14.74
N HIS A 31 -1.96 -0.67 14.31
CA HIS A 31 -0.67 0.04 14.24
C HIS A 31 -0.29 0.76 15.54
N ARG A 32 -1.26 0.99 16.45
CA ARG A 32 -1.09 1.59 17.79
C ARG A 32 -0.42 2.96 17.84
N TRP A 33 -0.29 3.63 16.70
CA TRP A 33 0.40 4.91 16.52
C TRP A 33 1.91 4.80 16.74
N GLU A 34 2.46 3.60 16.63
CA GLU A 34 3.87 3.32 16.85
C GLU A 34 4.60 3.11 15.52
N LEU A 35 5.66 3.90 15.30
CA LEU A 35 6.61 3.62 14.23
C LEU A 35 7.76 2.77 14.76
N GLU A 36 8.15 1.76 13.98
CA GLU A 36 9.43 1.09 14.14
C GLU A 36 10.58 2.11 14.07
N PRO A 37 11.72 1.87 14.76
CA PRO A 37 12.89 2.72 14.69
C PRO A 37 13.34 2.99 13.24
N PRO A 38 13.88 4.19 12.93
CA PRO A 38 14.45 4.45 11.61
C PRO A 38 15.64 3.53 11.35
N LEU A 39 15.95 3.33 10.07
CA LEU A 39 17.19 2.71 9.65
C LEU A 39 18.36 3.67 9.79
N SER A 40 19.54 3.12 10.06
CA SER A 40 20.80 3.80 9.83
C SER A 40 21.09 3.94 8.33
N ALA A 41 22.02 4.83 7.98
CA ALA A 41 22.46 4.98 6.60
C ALA A 41 23.11 3.70 6.04
N GLU A 42 23.78 2.92 6.91
CA GLU A 42 24.41 1.65 6.55
C GLU A 42 23.36 0.58 6.26
N GLU A 43 22.36 0.42 7.13
CA GLU A 43 21.27 -0.53 6.91
C GLU A 43 20.47 -0.22 5.65
N LEU A 44 20.19 1.07 5.38
CA LEU A 44 19.51 1.46 4.15
C LEU A 44 20.38 1.15 2.91
N ALA A 45 21.70 1.36 2.98
CA ALA A 45 22.59 1.00 1.89
C ALA A 45 22.64 -0.51 1.66
N GLU A 46 22.59 -1.33 2.73
CA GLU A 46 22.43 -2.78 2.63
C GLU A 46 21.13 -3.16 1.93
N VAL A 47 20.01 -2.51 2.30
CA VAL A 47 18.69 -2.73 1.67
C VAL A 47 18.75 -2.43 0.17
N GLU A 48 19.22 -1.25 -0.23
CA GLU A 48 19.29 -0.86 -1.65
C GLU A 48 20.27 -1.73 -2.44
N THR A 49 21.36 -2.16 -1.80
CA THR A 49 22.28 -3.16 -2.38
C THR A 49 21.57 -4.48 -2.58
N GLN A 50 20.77 -4.96 -1.62
CA GLN A 50 20.02 -6.19 -1.78
C GLN A 50 19.02 -6.10 -2.94
N LEU A 51 18.32 -4.97 -3.07
CA LEU A 51 17.28 -4.75 -4.08
C LEU A 51 17.83 -4.39 -5.47
N GLN A 52 19.14 -4.11 -5.58
CA GLN A 52 19.79 -3.64 -6.81
C GLN A 52 19.16 -2.34 -7.37
N VAL A 53 18.51 -1.55 -6.49
CA VAL A 53 17.86 -0.28 -6.85
C VAL A 53 17.83 0.65 -5.65
N GLU A 54 18.04 1.95 -5.89
CA GLU A 54 17.81 2.97 -4.87
C GLU A 54 16.31 3.16 -4.63
N LEU A 55 15.88 3.33 -3.39
CA LEU A 55 14.48 3.63 -3.09
C LEU A 55 14.13 5.08 -3.47
N PRO A 56 12.86 5.39 -3.79
CA PRO A 56 12.44 6.76 -4.10
C PRO A 56 12.76 7.74 -2.96
N GLY A 57 13.19 8.97 -3.31
CA GLY A 57 13.82 9.90 -2.36
C GLY A 57 12.97 10.25 -1.13
N GLU A 58 11.66 10.41 -1.29
CA GLU A 58 10.75 10.69 -0.18
C GLU A 58 10.68 9.51 0.79
N TYR A 59 10.51 8.29 0.29
CA TYR A 59 10.48 7.07 1.11
C TYR A 59 11.83 6.79 1.76
N ARG A 60 12.93 6.97 1.01
CA ARG A 60 14.30 6.89 1.53
C ARG A 60 14.49 7.81 2.75
N SER A 61 14.04 9.06 2.64
CA SER A 61 14.13 10.03 3.74
C SER A 61 13.24 9.66 4.93
N PHE A 62 12.08 9.04 4.69
CA PHE A 62 11.20 8.54 5.74
C PHE A 62 11.86 7.38 6.52
N LEU A 63 12.43 6.40 5.82
CA LEU A 63 13.13 5.27 6.44
C LEU A 63 14.28 5.70 7.36
N LEU A 64 14.98 6.79 7.01
CA LEU A 64 16.11 7.32 7.78
C LEU A 64 15.71 8.24 8.94
N ALA A 65 14.57 8.92 8.85
CA ALA A 65 14.21 9.99 9.80
C ALA A 65 12.97 9.68 10.63
N ALA A 66 11.93 9.12 10.01
CA ALA A 66 10.67 8.79 10.68
C ALA A 66 10.70 7.38 11.25
N GLY A 67 10.85 6.35 10.42
CA GLY A 67 10.73 4.96 10.85
C GLY A 67 10.70 4.00 9.67
N ARG A 68 10.85 2.71 9.95
CA ARG A 68 10.87 1.65 8.93
C ARG A 68 9.56 0.87 8.77
N GLY A 69 8.46 1.43 9.26
CA GLY A 69 7.10 0.87 9.20
C GLY A 69 6.35 1.05 10.52
N GLY A 70 5.15 0.45 10.64
CA GLY A 70 4.26 0.63 11.79
C GLY A 70 3.11 1.60 11.47
N ALA A 71 2.92 2.63 12.29
CA ALA A 71 1.88 3.65 12.10
C ALA A 71 1.78 4.15 10.64
N GLY A 72 0.58 4.10 10.07
CA GLY A 72 0.28 4.44 8.69
C GLY A 72 -1.17 4.13 8.34
N PRO A 73 -1.57 4.30 7.07
CA PRO A 73 -2.94 4.06 6.62
C PRO A 73 -3.51 2.72 7.08
N THR A 74 -4.76 2.76 7.54
CA THR A 74 -5.53 1.59 7.99
C THR A 74 -4.74 0.71 8.98
N TYR A 75 -4.25 -0.46 8.58
CA TYR A 75 -3.54 -1.41 9.44
C TYR A 75 -2.06 -1.06 9.65
N GLY A 76 -1.56 -0.02 8.98
CA GLY A 76 -0.19 0.47 9.09
C GLY A 76 0.71 0.11 7.93
N LEU A 77 1.88 0.74 7.89
CA LEU A 77 2.96 0.43 6.97
C LEU A 77 3.60 -0.91 7.33
N PHE A 78 3.85 -1.75 6.34
CA PHE A 78 4.62 -2.98 6.48
C PHE A 78 6.02 -2.67 7.04
N PRO A 79 6.37 -3.18 8.23
CA PRO A 79 7.71 -3.00 8.77
C PRO A 79 8.77 -3.71 7.93
N LEU A 80 9.81 -2.97 7.59
CA LEU A 80 11.03 -3.49 7.00
C LEU A 80 11.91 -4.08 8.10
N ARG A 81 12.16 -5.39 8.05
CA ARG A 81 12.92 -6.14 9.05
C ARG A 81 13.97 -7.02 8.40
N ARG A 82 15.01 -7.34 9.17
CA ARG A 82 16.07 -8.27 8.77
C ARG A 82 15.83 -9.63 9.39
N LEU A 83 15.44 -10.62 8.59
CA LEU A 83 15.24 -12.00 8.99
C LEU A 83 16.18 -12.91 8.18
N ASP A 84 16.88 -13.82 8.87
CA ASP A 84 17.86 -14.73 8.28
C ASP A 84 18.91 -14.03 7.39
N GLY A 85 19.31 -12.82 7.79
CA GLY A 85 20.31 -12.00 7.08
C GLY A 85 19.78 -11.28 5.83
N ARG A 86 18.48 -11.35 5.54
CA ARG A 86 17.82 -10.68 4.41
C ARG A 86 16.83 -9.64 4.90
N TRP A 87 16.82 -8.49 4.25
CA TRP A 87 15.83 -7.44 4.48
C TRP A 87 14.54 -7.76 3.73
N ARG A 88 13.39 -7.63 4.40
CA ARG A 88 12.07 -7.79 3.78
C ARG A 88 11.02 -6.96 4.51
N TRP A 89 9.99 -6.57 3.78
CA TRP A 89 8.76 -6.03 4.37
C TRP A 89 7.91 -7.17 4.92
N GLU A 90 7.28 -6.96 6.07
CA GLU A 90 6.42 -7.94 6.73
C GLU A 90 5.01 -7.40 6.88
N GLY A 91 4.01 -8.23 6.54
CA GLY A 91 2.60 -7.88 6.64
C GLY A 91 1.76 -8.75 5.70
N ASP A 92 0.44 -8.70 5.88
CA ASP A 92 -0.49 -9.39 5.00
C ASP A 92 -0.45 -8.75 3.59
N GLY A 93 0.08 -9.48 2.61
CA GLY A 93 0.30 -9.03 1.24
C GLY A 93 1.63 -8.30 1.01
N ALA A 94 2.56 -8.30 1.98
CA ALA A 94 3.91 -7.81 1.74
C ALA A 94 4.69 -8.69 0.75
N ASP A 95 4.35 -9.98 0.70
CA ASP A 95 4.88 -11.01 -0.19
C ASP A 95 4.45 -10.85 -1.65
N LEU A 96 3.46 -10.00 -1.94
CA LEU A 96 3.12 -9.57 -3.31
C LEU A 96 4.25 -8.73 -3.95
N THR A 97 5.13 -8.14 -3.12
CA THR A 97 6.31 -7.46 -3.64
C THR A 97 7.35 -8.49 -4.08
N ASP A 98 7.54 -8.65 -5.38
CA ASP A 98 8.69 -9.36 -5.93
C ASP A 98 9.96 -8.50 -5.78
N LEU A 99 10.76 -8.80 -4.74
CA LEU A 99 12.00 -8.09 -4.44
C LEU A 99 13.05 -8.24 -5.54
N ASP A 100 13.03 -9.34 -6.30
CA ASP A 100 13.97 -9.58 -7.41
C ASP A 100 13.54 -8.84 -8.69
N ALA A 101 12.27 -8.46 -8.81
CA ALA A 101 11.74 -7.65 -9.91
C ALA A 101 11.63 -6.15 -9.59
N LEU A 102 12.01 -5.70 -8.39
CA LEU A 102 11.82 -4.30 -7.97
C LEU A 102 12.66 -3.28 -8.77
N ALA A 103 13.78 -3.73 -9.33
CA ALA A 103 14.62 -2.92 -10.23
C ALA A 103 14.05 -2.84 -11.67
N GLN A 104 13.09 -3.70 -12.03
CA GLN A 104 12.47 -3.69 -13.35
C GLN A 104 11.46 -2.54 -13.45
N PRO A 105 11.39 -1.82 -14.58
CA PRO A 105 10.55 -0.64 -14.69
C PRO A 105 9.07 -1.02 -14.77
N PHE A 106 8.28 -0.58 -13.78
CA PHE A 106 6.83 -0.55 -13.86
C PHE A 106 6.42 0.36 -15.05
N PRO A 107 5.76 -0.17 -16.09
CA PRO A 107 5.67 0.54 -17.37
C PRO A 107 4.54 1.57 -17.42
N HIS A 108 3.63 1.57 -16.45
CA HIS A 108 2.40 2.36 -16.49
C HIS A 108 2.56 3.74 -15.83
N VAL A 109 1.88 4.73 -16.42
CA VAL A 109 1.74 6.10 -15.88
C VAL A 109 0.28 6.51 -15.67
N GLU A 110 -0.65 5.74 -16.24
CA GLU A 110 -2.10 5.86 -16.17
C GLU A 110 -2.70 4.54 -15.66
N ALA A 111 -3.94 4.58 -15.20
CA ALA A 111 -4.63 3.39 -14.72
C ALA A 111 -4.73 2.30 -15.82
N PHE A 112 -4.67 1.05 -15.40
CA PHE A 112 -4.86 -0.11 -16.28
C PHE A 112 -5.51 -1.23 -15.48
N ASN A 113 -6.33 -2.05 -16.13
CA ASN A 113 -6.90 -3.24 -15.51
C ASN A 113 -6.44 -4.49 -16.28
N PRO A 114 -5.73 -5.44 -15.65
CA PRO A 114 -5.41 -6.73 -16.26
C PRO A 114 -6.62 -7.50 -16.78
N ALA A 115 -7.81 -7.27 -16.19
CA ALA A 115 -9.06 -7.87 -16.63
C ALA A 115 -9.64 -7.20 -17.90
N ASP A 116 -9.08 -6.07 -18.35
CA ASP A 116 -9.53 -5.40 -19.58
C ASP A 116 -9.40 -6.35 -20.78
N GLY A 117 -10.55 -6.70 -21.36
CA GLY A 117 -10.63 -7.59 -22.52
C GLY A 117 -10.89 -9.06 -22.19
N LEU A 118 -11.08 -9.41 -20.91
CA LEU A 118 -11.71 -10.68 -20.53
C LEU A 118 -13.20 -10.69 -20.92
N PRO A 119 -13.77 -11.87 -21.21
CA PRO A 119 -15.22 -11.98 -21.37
C PRO A 119 -15.93 -11.65 -20.05
N ASP A 120 -17.23 -11.34 -20.11
CA ASP A 120 -18.05 -11.22 -18.90
C ASP A 120 -18.15 -12.59 -18.20
N PRO A 121 -18.32 -12.62 -16.86
CA PRO A 121 -18.61 -13.85 -16.13
C PRO A 121 -19.84 -14.56 -16.71
N PRO A 122 -19.88 -15.91 -16.69
CA PRO A 122 -21.04 -16.66 -17.16
C PRO A 122 -22.32 -16.26 -16.40
N ASP A 123 -23.44 -16.13 -17.10
CA ASP A 123 -24.76 -15.92 -16.49
C ASP A 123 -25.44 -17.27 -16.26
N GLU A 124 -25.97 -17.51 -15.06
CA GLU A 124 -26.71 -18.73 -14.72
C GLU A 124 -27.86 -19.01 -15.72
N ALA A 125 -28.49 -17.96 -16.26
CA ALA A 125 -29.58 -18.07 -17.22
C ALA A 125 -29.19 -18.70 -18.56
N ASP A 126 -27.90 -18.76 -18.89
CA ASP A 126 -27.39 -19.34 -20.14
C ASP A 126 -27.18 -20.87 -20.08
N TYR A 127 -27.41 -21.49 -18.91
CA TYR A 127 -27.12 -22.91 -18.68
C TYR A 127 -28.36 -23.71 -18.30
N ASP A 128 -28.48 -24.93 -18.84
CA ASP A 128 -29.61 -25.84 -18.59
C ASP A 128 -29.58 -26.50 -17.19
N SER A 129 -28.50 -26.34 -16.43
CA SER A 129 -28.33 -26.94 -15.10
C SER A 129 -27.25 -26.25 -14.28
N GLU A 130 -27.41 -26.25 -12.95
CA GLU A 130 -26.43 -25.75 -11.96
C GLU A 130 -25.03 -26.37 -12.14
N GLU A 131 -24.92 -27.67 -12.43
CA GLU A 131 -23.62 -28.34 -12.65
C GLU A 131 -22.84 -27.74 -13.84
N GLN A 132 -23.54 -27.39 -14.93
CA GLN A 132 -22.92 -26.77 -16.11
C GLN A 132 -22.51 -25.33 -15.83
N PHE A 133 -23.36 -24.57 -15.11
CA PHE A 133 -23.05 -23.22 -14.69
C PHE A 133 -21.81 -23.20 -13.79
N ASN A 134 -21.78 -24.01 -12.73
CA ASN A 134 -20.66 -24.08 -11.81
C ASN A 134 -19.35 -24.47 -12.53
N ALA A 135 -19.40 -25.41 -13.48
CA ALA A 135 -18.22 -25.78 -14.26
C ALA A 135 -17.73 -24.65 -15.18
N ALA A 136 -18.65 -23.85 -15.74
CA ALA A 136 -18.30 -22.68 -16.55
C ALA A 136 -17.75 -21.53 -15.69
N GLU A 137 -18.33 -21.32 -14.51
CA GLU A 137 -17.88 -20.33 -13.53
C GLU A 137 -16.47 -20.67 -13.02
N ASP A 138 -16.22 -21.92 -12.62
CA ASP A 138 -14.90 -22.39 -12.20
C ASP A 138 -13.84 -22.17 -13.30
N ALA A 139 -14.16 -22.54 -14.55
CA ALA A 139 -13.26 -22.35 -15.68
C ALA A 139 -13.00 -20.86 -15.99
N TYR A 140 -14.03 -20.02 -15.84
CA TYR A 140 -13.91 -18.58 -16.01
C TYR A 140 -12.98 -17.98 -14.95
N TRP A 141 -13.19 -18.29 -13.66
CA TRP A 141 -12.37 -17.74 -12.58
C TRP A 141 -10.94 -18.27 -12.60
N GLU A 142 -10.71 -19.53 -12.97
CA GLU A 142 -9.35 -20.05 -13.18
C GLU A 142 -8.62 -19.27 -14.28
N GLN A 143 -9.30 -19.02 -15.42
CA GLN A 143 -8.72 -18.21 -16.50
C GLN A 143 -8.47 -16.77 -16.07
N HIS A 144 -9.47 -16.14 -15.44
CA HIS A 144 -9.41 -14.78 -14.92
C HIS A 144 -8.20 -14.60 -14.01
N ASP A 145 -8.09 -15.44 -12.98
CA ASP A 145 -7.02 -15.36 -11.98
C ASP A 145 -5.64 -15.59 -12.60
N SER A 146 -5.54 -16.50 -13.57
CA SER A 146 -4.30 -16.75 -14.32
C SER A 146 -3.82 -15.55 -15.14
N ILE A 147 -4.69 -14.58 -15.42
CA ILE A 147 -4.41 -13.37 -16.19
C ILE A 147 -4.23 -12.16 -15.27
N VAL A 148 -5.13 -12.00 -14.29
CA VAL A 148 -5.17 -10.83 -13.40
C VAL A 148 -4.05 -10.85 -12.37
N PHE A 149 -3.74 -12.02 -11.79
CA PHE A 149 -2.73 -12.14 -10.73
C PHE A 149 -1.33 -12.49 -11.24
N LYS A 150 -1.05 -12.19 -12.51
CA LYS A 150 0.28 -12.34 -13.09
C LYS A 150 1.28 -11.39 -12.39
N PRO A 151 2.41 -11.91 -11.84
CA PRO A 151 3.42 -11.08 -11.19
C PRO A 151 3.99 -9.97 -12.08
N GLU A 152 3.93 -10.12 -13.40
CA GLU A 152 4.40 -9.14 -14.37
C GLU A 152 3.66 -7.79 -14.27
N HIS A 153 2.43 -7.77 -13.75
CA HIS A 153 1.65 -6.54 -13.59
C HIS A 153 2.16 -5.65 -12.45
N SER A 154 2.86 -6.22 -11.47
CA SER A 154 3.32 -5.51 -10.26
C SER A 154 4.84 -5.34 -10.18
N ILE A 155 5.58 -5.63 -11.26
CA ILE A 155 7.03 -5.38 -11.30
C ILE A 155 7.35 -3.93 -10.99
N GLY A 156 8.43 -3.69 -10.25
CA GLY A 156 8.82 -2.34 -9.84
C GLY A 156 7.90 -1.67 -8.82
N LEU A 157 6.85 -2.33 -8.33
CA LEU A 157 6.00 -1.88 -7.23
C LEU A 157 6.49 -2.42 -5.89
N LEU A 158 6.53 -1.56 -4.88
CA LEU A 158 6.74 -1.93 -3.48
C LEU A 158 5.43 -1.75 -2.72
N TYR A 159 4.77 -2.83 -2.33
CA TYR A 159 3.56 -2.76 -1.52
C TYR A 159 3.91 -2.30 -0.10
N LEU A 160 3.21 -1.27 0.39
CA LEU A 160 3.51 -0.62 1.66
C LEU A 160 2.47 -0.86 2.74
N CYS A 161 1.21 -1.12 2.38
CA CYS A 161 0.16 -1.46 3.32
C CYS A 161 -1.02 -2.15 2.63
N HIS A 162 -1.90 -2.74 3.44
CA HIS A 162 -3.21 -3.22 3.00
C HIS A 162 -4.34 -2.39 3.58
N LEU A 163 -5.43 -2.23 2.84
CA LEU A 163 -6.62 -1.49 3.29
C LEU A 163 -7.74 -2.41 3.82
N GLY A 164 -7.51 -3.74 3.82
CA GLY A 164 -8.56 -4.76 3.99
C GLY A 164 -9.03 -5.27 2.63
N CYS A 165 -9.90 -6.29 2.61
CA CYS A 165 -10.51 -6.82 1.37
C CYS A 165 -9.52 -7.11 0.22
N ALA A 166 -8.29 -7.55 0.54
CA ALA A 166 -7.20 -7.71 -0.43
C ALA A 166 -6.77 -6.44 -1.21
N LEU A 167 -7.31 -5.25 -0.91
CA LEU A 167 -6.87 -3.96 -1.47
C LEU A 167 -5.50 -3.55 -0.92
N ARG A 168 -4.63 -2.99 -1.76
CA ARG A 168 -3.27 -2.62 -1.39
C ARG A 168 -2.85 -1.27 -1.96
N GLU A 169 -1.90 -0.62 -1.29
CA GLU A 169 -1.25 0.58 -1.81
C GLU A 169 0.26 0.34 -1.95
N ALA A 170 0.80 0.72 -3.10
CA ALA A 170 2.16 0.45 -3.49
C ALA A 170 2.89 1.72 -3.95
N LEU A 171 4.19 1.77 -3.70
CA LEU A 171 5.10 2.79 -4.19
C LEU A 171 5.78 2.29 -5.47
N VAL A 172 5.73 3.08 -6.54
CA VAL A 172 6.53 2.79 -7.73
C VAL A 172 7.99 3.04 -7.43
N VAL A 173 8.78 1.97 -7.36
CA VAL A 173 10.23 2.04 -7.17
C VAL A 173 10.90 2.28 -8.51
N SER A 174 10.57 1.53 -9.55
CA SER A 174 11.26 1.61 -10.84
C SER A 174 10.29 1.92 -11.98
N GLY A 175 10.72 2.73 -12.96
CA GLY A 175 9.91 3.09 -14.13
C GLY A 175 9.52 4.58 -14.22
N PRO A 176 8.79 4.98 -15.27
CA PRO A 176 8.39 6.37 -15.52
C PRO A 176 7.56 7.02 -14.40
N ALA A 177 6.81 6.23 -13.63
CA ALA A 177 6.02 6.72 -12.49
C ALA A 177 6.78 6.70 -11.15
N ARG A 178 8.11 6.50 -11.15
CA ARG A 178 8.94 6.37 -9.93
C ARG A 178 8.63 7.44 -8.88
N GLY A 179 8.41 6.98 -7.64
CA GLY A 179 8.11 7.80 -6.48
C GLY A 179 6.63 8.13 -6.30
N ARG A 180 5.75 7.70 -7.21
CA ARG A 180 4.30 7.86 -7.08
C ARG A 180 3.68 6.69 -6.33
N MET A 181 2.61 6.98 -5.61
CA MET A 181 1.77 5.98 -4.95
C MET A 181 0.65 5.51 -5.89
N TRP A 182 0.38 4.22 -5.85
CA TRP A 182 -0.62 3.53 -6.66
C TRP A 182 -1.50 2.66 -5.77
N ALA A 183 -2.75 2.48 -6.17
CA ALA A 183 -3.65 1.48 -5.62
C ALA A 183 -3.64 0.24 -6.50
N ASP A 184 -3.69 -0.90 -5.85
CA ASP A 184 -4.03 -2.19 -6.42
C ASP A 184 -5.42 -2.57 -5.90
N ASP A 185 -6.39 -2.38 -6.77
CA ASP A 185 -7.81 -2.63 -6.55
C ASP A 185 -8.26 -3.89 -7.34
N THR A 186 -7.32 -4.76 -7.74
CA THR A 186 -7.62 -5.99 -8.52
C THR A 186 -8.58 -6.94 -7.83
N ALA A 187 -8.59 -6.95 -6.49
CA ALA A 187 -9.53 -7.74 -5.70
C ALA A 187 -11.00 -7.30 -5.82
N GLU A 188 -11.26 -6.09 -6.32
CA GLU A 188 -12.59 -5.52 -6.56
C GLU A 188 -12.80 -5.17 -8.05
N ASP A 189 -12.09 -5.87 -8.95
CA ASP A 189 -12.10 -5.66 -10.39
C ASP A 189 -11.73 -4.23 -10.84
N GLY A 190 -11.10 -3.43 -9.96
CA GLY A 190 -10.73 -2.04 -10.20
C GLY A 190 -9.38 -1.84 -10.88
N GLY A 191 -8.57 -2.90 -10.99
CA GLY A 191 -7.24 -2.87 -11.58
C GLY A 191 -6.23 -2.04 -10.77
N PHE A 192 -5.25 -1.47 -11.46
CA PHE A 192 -4.22 -0.61 -10.87
C PHE A 192 -4.43 0.84 -11.28
N ARG A 193 -4.30 1.77 -10.33
CA ARG A 193 -4.44 3.20 -10.62
C ARG A 193 -3.48 4.07 -9.81
N PRO A 194 -3.03 5.22 -10.36
CA PRO A 194 -2.30 6.20 -9.56
C PRO A 194 -3.22 6.78 -8.48
N LEU A 195 -2.68 6.96 -7.27
CA LEU A 195 -3.36 7.75 -6.24
C LEU A 195 -3.14 9.24 -6.53
N CYS A 196 -4.21 10.02 -6.48
CA CYS A 196 -4.17 11.46 -6.75
C CYS A 196 -4.71 12.28 -5.57
N ASP A 197 -4.27 13.53 -5.48
CA ASP A 197 -4.90 14.55 -4.64
C ASP A 197 -6.24 14.97 -5.25
N ASP A 198 -7.01 15.77 -4.50
CA ASP A 198 -8.37 16.18 -4.89
C ASP A 198 -8.39 17.03 -6.18
N ASP A 199 -7.25 17.64 -6.53
CA ASP A 199 -7.04 18.40 -7.77
C ASP A 199 -6.53 17.54 -8.95
N GLY A 200 -6.41 16.22 -8.76
CA GLY A 200 -5.91 15.27 -9.75
C GLY A 200 -4.39 15.13 -9.80
N THR A 201 -3.64 15.81 -8.94
CA THR A 201 -2.17 15.69 -8.90
C THR A 201 -1.76 14.31 -8.36
N PRO A 202 -0.93 13.52 -9.07
CA PRO A 202 -0.45 12.24 -8.56
C PRO A 202 0.32 12.38 -7.25
N LEU A 203 0.01 11.52 -6.27
CA LEU A 203 0.62 11.55 -4.95
C LEU A 203 2.01 10.90 -4.97
N GLY A 204 2.97 11.59 -4.37
CA GLY A 204 4.20 10.97 -3.86
C GLY A 204 3.98 10.40 -2.45
N PHE A 205 4.93 9.58 -1.99
CA PHE A 205 4.90 8.97 -0.65
C PHE A 205 4.68 10.00 0.47
N ALA A 206 5.34 11.17 0.40
CA ALA A 206 5.28 12.15 1.47
C ALA A 206 3.91 12.79 1.63
N ARG A 207 3.30 13.18 0.51
CA ARG A 207 1.94 13.74 0.50
C ARG A 207 0.93 12.68 0.92
N TRP A 208 1.05 11.45 0.40
CA TRP A 208 0.19 10.33 0.75
C TRP A 208 0.18 10.04 2.27
N TYR A 209 1.36 9.86 2.88
CA TYR A 209 1.45 9.58 4.31
C TYR A 209 0.93 10.74 5.16
N ARG A 210 1.23 11.99 4.78
CA ARG A 210 0.75 13.18 5.51
C ARG A 210 -0.75 13.36 5.41
N ARG A 211 -1.39 13.06 4.27
CA ARG A 211 -2.86 13.09 4.14
C ARG A 211 -3.52 12.13 5.14
N TRP A 212 -2.98 10.92 5.30
CA TRP A 212 -3.46 10.00 6.33
C TRP A 212 -3.30 10.58 7.74
N LEU A 213 -2.14 11.18 8.04
CA LEU A 213 -1.89 11.75 9.36
C LEU A 213 -2.83 12.93 9.67
N ASP A 214 -3.07 13.81 8.70
CA ASP A 214 -4.00 14.94 8.81
C ASP A 214 -5.46 14.46 9.00
N ALA A 215 -5.86 13.41 8.26
CA ALA A 215 -7.18 12.80 8.40
C ALA A 215 -7.36 12.10 9.76
N ALA A 216 -6.33 11.41 10.25
CA ALA A 216 -6.33 10.80 11.57
C ALA A 216 -6.53 11.83 12.70
N GLU A 217 -5.85 12.98 12.61
CA GLU A 217 -6.01 14.09 13.58
C GLU A 217 -7.41 14.71 13.54
N THR A 218 -7.99 14.84 12.35
CA THR A 218 -9.37 15.34 12.17
C THR A 218 -10.40 14.37 12.76
N ASN A 219 -10.25 13.07 12.49
CA ASN A 219 -11.15 12.02 12.99
C ASN A 219 -11.05 11.88 14.51
N ALA A 220 -9.84 11.86 15.06
CA ALA A 220 -9.64 11.78 16.51
C ALA A 220 -10.25 12.98 17.26
N SER A 221 -10.27 14.16 16.64
CA SER A 221 -10.88 15.37 17.21
C SER A 221 -12.41 15.38 17.11
N SER A 222 -12.96 14.92 15.98
CA SER A 222 -14.42 14.88 15.76
C SER A 222 -15.12 13.84 16.63
N SER A 223 -14.44 12.74 16.96
CA SER A 223 -14.94 11.72 17.89
C SER A 223 -14.93 12.17 19.35
N SER A 224 -14.03 13.08 19.75
CA SER A 224 -14.04 13.63 21.12
C SER A 224 -15.24 14.54 21.42
N ASP A 225 -15.80 15.20 20.40
CA ASP A 225 -16.96 16.09 20.55
C ASP A 225 -18.27 15.32 20.76
N HIS A 226 -18.36 14.08 20.27
CA HIS A 226 -19.55 13.22 20.44
C HIS A 226 -19.58 12.49 21.80
N GLY A 227 -18.45 12.44 22.53
CA GLY A 227 -18.32 11.74 23.82
C GLY A 227 -18.57 12.59 25.07
N SER A 228 -18.78 13.90 24.93
CA SER A 228 -18.93 14.84 26.06
C SER A 228 -20.39 15.13 26.48
N GLY A 229 -21.34 14.32 26.03
CA GLY A 229 -22.77 14.50 26.27
C GLY A 229 -23.41 13.33 27.02
N LEU A 230 -22.96 13.03 28.24
CA LEU A 230 -23.70 12.23 29.24
C LEU A 230 -23.43 12.74 30.66
#